data_AF-A0AAD4NGJ7-F1
#
_entry.id   AF-A0AAD4NGJ7-F1
#
_cell.length_a   1.000
_cell.length_b   1.000
_cell.length_c   1.000
_cell.angle_alpha   90.00
_cell.angle_beta   90.00
_cell.angle_gamma   90.00
#
_symmetry.space_group_name_H-M   'P 1'
#
loop_
_entity.id
_entity.type
_entity.pdbx_description
1 polymer ?
#
loop_
_entity_poly.entity_id
_entity_poly.type
_entity_poly.pdbx_seq_one_letter_code
_entity_poly.pdbx_strand_id
1 'polypeptide(L)'
;MAKGKGGVTKKKDPNAPKRAMSAFFIWMQENRERLKKPGMSVADVAKAAGVEWGKLGDKTEWEKRAEDEKKRYEREISAYKGGK
;
A
#
# COMPACT_ATOMS: atom_id res chain seq x y z
N MET A 1 24.70 7.33 -17.01
CA MET A 1 24.07 8.62 -16.64
C MET A 1 23.18 8.40 -15.41
N ALA A 2 23.22 9.37 -14.50
CA ALA A 2 22.61 9.52 -13.17
C ALA A 2 21.18 8.92 -12.98
N LYS A 3 20.91 8.15 -11.90
CA LYS A 3 20.33 8.59 -10.59
C LYS A 3 18.89 9.14 -10.77
N GLY A 4 17.79 8.60 -10.24
CA GLY A 4 17.51 7.69 -9.13
C GLY A 4 16.22 8.22 -8.48
N LYS A 5 15.22 7.38 -8.18
CA LYS A 5 14.13 7.72 -7.25
C LYS A 5 13.73 6.49 -6.43
N GLY A 6 14.72 5.91 -5.74
CA GLY A 6 14.46 5.38 -4.42
C GLY A 6 14.01 6.57 -3.58
N GLY A 7 12.70 6.72 -3.39
CA GLY A 7 12.18 7.69 -2.45
C GLY A 7 12.88 7.43 -1.12
N VAL A 8 13.54 8.45 -0.57
CA VAL A 8 14.13 8.43 0.75
C VAL A 8 13.02 8.02 1.72
N THR A 9 12.89 6.72 2.00
CA THR A 9 12.16 6.26 3.17
C THR A 9 13.04 6.71 4.30
N LYS A 10 12.78 7.94 4.80
CA LYS A 10 13.23 8.44 6.09
C LYS A 10 13.29 7.22 7.00
N LYS A 11 14.51 6.76 7.30
CA LYS A 11 14.84 5.43 7.84
C LYS A 11 13.71 5.00 8.77
N LYS A 12 12.74 4.25 8.23
CA LYS A 12 11.76 3.61 9.11
C LYS A 12 12.63 2.62 9.84
N ASP A 13 12.68 2.73 11.16
CA ASP A 13 13.47 1.84 11.97
C ASP A 13 13.28 0.41 11.42
N PRO A 14 14.35 -0.34 11.15
CA PRO A 14 14.22 -1.67 10.57
C PRO A 14 13.38 -2.60 11.46
N ASN A 15 13.26 -2.25 12.74
CA ASN A 15 12.44 -2.94 13.74
C ASN A 15 10.98 -2.46 13.75
N ALA A 16 10.65 -1.33 13.12
CA ALA A 16 9.29 -0.84 13.07
C ALA A 16 8.45 -1.72 12.12
N PRO A 17 7.29 -2.20 12.58
CA PRO A 17 6.44 -3.02 11.74
C PRO A 17 5.96 -2.21 10.53
N LYS A 18 5.82 -2.91 9.41
CA LYS A 18 5.41 -2.30 8.16
C LYS A 18 3.96 -1.83 8.30
N ARG A 19 3.71 -0.56 7.97
CA ARG A 19 2.35 0.04 8.07
C ARG A 19 1.32 -0.85 7.38
N ALA A 20 0.17 -1.02 8.03
CA ALA A 20 -0.99 -1.68 7.44
C ALA A 20 -1.28 -1.12 6.04
N MET A 21 -1.54 -2.02 5.09
CA MET A 21 -2.03 -1.63 3.79
C MET A 21 -3.53 -1.34 3.91
N SER A 22 -3.95 -0.16 3.45
CA SER A 22 -5.37 0.18 3.37
C SER A 22 -6.03 -0.58 2.21
N ALA A 23 -7.36 -0.64 2.19
CA ALA A 23 -8.16 -1.35 1.17
C ALA A 23 -7.74 -0.95 -0.25
N PHE A 24 -7.51 0.35 -0.46
CA PHE A 24 -7.01 0.87 -1.73
C PHE A 24 -5.63 0.30 -2.11
N PHE A 25 -4.70 0.16 -1.16
CA PHE A 25 -3.36 -0.38 -1.43
C PHE A 25 -3.37 -1.89 -1.68
N ILE A 26 -4.24 -2.63 -0.99
CA ILE A 26 -4.44 -4.07 -1.21
C ILE A 26 -5.01 -4.28 -2.61
N TRP A 27 -6.09 -3.56 -2.94
CA TRP A 27 -6.69 -3.58 -4.28
C TRP A 27 -5.67 -3.16 -5.35
N MET A 28 -4.94 -2.07 -5.12
CA MET A 28 -3.93 -1.60 -6.06
C MET A 28 -2.78 -2.59 -6.19
N GLN A 29 -2.40 -3.36 -5.16
CA GLN A 29 -1.36 -4.39 -5.29
C GLN A 29 -1.79 -5.53 -6.21
N GLU A 30 -3.04 -5.98 -6.13
CA GLU A 30 -3.58 -7.02 -7.01
C GLU A 30 -3.81 -6.47 -8.42
N ASN A 31 -4.37 -5.26 -8.52
CA ASN A 31 -4.67 -4.64 -9.80
C ASN A 31 -3.47 -3.94 -10.44
N ARG A 32 -2.37 -3.67 -9.74
CA ARG A 32 -1.19 -3.02 -10.35
C ARG A 32 -0.66 -3.90 -11.45
N GLU A 33 -0.68 -5.22 -11.31
CA GLU A 33 -0.12 -6.12 -12.34
C GLU A 33 -1.01 -6.12 -13.58
N ARG A 34 -2.33 -5.98 -13.37
CA ARG A 34 -3.32 -5.78 -14.43
C ARG A 34 -3.21 -4.40 -15.10
N LEU A 35 -2.93 -3.35 -14.34
CA LEU A 35 -2.87 -1.96 -14.80
C LEU A 35 -1.48 -1.58 -15.33
N LYS A 36 -0.42 -2.26 -14.87
CA LYS A 36 0.97 -2.03 -15.26
C LYS A 36 1.17 -2.61 -16.66
N LYS A 37 1.04 -1.73 -17.65
CA LYS A 37 1.40 -2.02 -19.04
C LYS A 37 2.86 -1.65 -19.29
N PRO A 38 3.59 -2.39 -20.16
CA PRO A 38 4.94 -2.02 -20.55
C PRO A 38 4.93 -0.61 -21.15
N GLY A 39 5.72 0.30 -20.57
CA GLY A 39 5.79 1.71 -20.99
C GLY A 39 4.92 2.69 -20.20
N MET A 40 4.03 2.24 -19.31
CA MET A 40 3.31 3.14 -18.40
C MET A 40 4.14 3.49 -17.17
N SER A 41 4.11 4.77 -16.78
CA SER A 41 4.72 5.21 -15.52
C SER A 41 3.87 4.80 -14.33
N VAL A 42 4.51 4.64 -13.17
CA VAL A 42 3.81 4.36 -11.89
C VAL A 42 2.76 5.45 -11.60
N ALA A 43 3.00 6.69 -12.04
CA ALA A 43 2.05 7.78 -11.91
C ALA A 43 0.76 7.57 -12.73
N ASP A 44 0.87 7.04 -13.95
CA ASP A 44 -0.29 6.76 -14.82
C ASP A 44 -1.09 5.58 -14.29
N VAL A 45 -0.40 4.55 -13.80
CA VAL A 45 -1.02 3.41 -13.12
C VAL A 45 -1.78 3.89 -11.87
N ALA A 46 -1.19 4.77 -11.07
CA ALA A 46 -1.84 5.31 -9.87
C ALA A 46 -3.08 6.16 -10.19
N LYS A 47 -3.04 6.97 -11.26
CA LYS A 47 -4.22 7.72 -11.74
C LYS A 47 -5.34 6.78 -12.18
N ALA A 48 -5.03 5.78 -13.02
CA ALA A 48 -6.00 4.79 -13.47
C ALA A 48 -6.59 4.00 -12.29
N ALA A 49 -5.74 3.60 -11.34
CA ALA A 49 -6.11 2.93 -10.11
C ALA A 49 -7.10 3.76 -9.28
N GLY A 50 -6.87 5.06 -9.10
CA GLY A 50 -7.77 5.95 -8.36
C GLY A 50 -9.16 6.06 -9.00
N VAL A 51 -9.22 6.14 -10.33
CA VAL A 51 -10.50 6.21 -11.07
C VAL A 51 -11.28 4.90 -10.95
N GLU A 52 -10.63 3.75 -11.19
CA GLU A 52 -11.22 2.43 -11.03
C GLU A 52 -11.70 2.21 -9.58
N TRP A 53 -10.89 2.57 -8.59
CA TRP A 53 -11.27 2.49 -7.17
C TRP A 53 -12.48 3.36 -6.84
N GLY A 54 -12.60 4.55 -7.44
CA GLY A 54 -13.78 5.41 -7.30
C GLY A 54 -15.03 4.78 -7.90
N LYS A 55 -14.89 3.99 -8.98
CA LYS A 55 -15.98 3.27 -9.65
C LYS A 55 -16.35 1.94 -9.00
N LEU A 56 -15.45 1.35 -8.21
CA LEU A 56 -15.75 0.18 -7.40
C LEU A 56 -16.82 0.55 -6.37
N GLY A 57 -18.04 0.07 -6.58
CA GLY A 57 -19.16 0.24 -5.63
C GLY A 57 -19.04 -0.71 -4.45
N ASP A 58 -18.63 -1.95 -4.69
CA ASP A 58 -18.30 -2.89 -3.63
C ASP A 58 -16.81 -2.74 -3.28
N LYS A 59 -16.54 -2.30 -2.06
CA LYS A 59 -15.18 -2.21 -1.48
C LYS A 59 -15.03 -3.12 -0.26
N THR A 60 -16.12 -3.76 0.13
CA THR A 60 -16.30 -4.52 1.37
C THR A 60 -15.25 -5.61 1.52
N GLU A 61 -14.93 -6.31 0.44
CA GLU A 61 -13.87 -7.34 0.45
C GLU A 61 -12.52 -6.72 0.86
N TRP A 62 -12.10 -5.67 0.16
CA TRP A 62 -10.81 -5.02 0.40
C TRP A 62 -10.77 -4.29 1.74
N GLU A 63 -11.90 -3.74 2.19
CA GLU A 63 -12.05 -3.15 3.52
C GLU A 63 -11.89 -4.20 4.61
N LYS A 64 -12.46 -5.40 4.44
CA LYS A 64 -12.27 -6.52 5.36
C LYS A 64 -10.81 -6.98 5.41
N ARG A 65 -10.14 -7.10 4.26
CA ARG A 65 -8.69 -7.39 4.22
C ARG A 65 -7.86 -6.29 4.87
N ALA A 66 -8.22 -5.03 4.63
CA ALA A 66 -7.53 -3.89 5.22
C ALA A 66 -7.72 -3.82 6.74
N GLU A 67 -8.90 -4.17 7.24
CA GLU A 67 -9.15 -4.32 8.67
C GLU A 67 -8.28 -5.40 9.29
N ASP A 68 -8.13 -6.55 8.64
CA ASP A 68 -7.25 -7.63 9.12
C ASP A 68 -5.79 -7.18 9.17
N GLU A 69 -5.32 -6.55 8.09
CA GLU A 69 -3.97 -6.00 7.99
C GLU A 69 -3.74 -4.87 9.03
N LYS A 70 -4.77 -4.07 9.29
CA LYS A 70 -4.76 -3.03 10.33
C LYS A 70 -4.67 -3.67 11.72
N LYS A 71 -5.47 -4.69 12.02
CA LYS A 71 -5.42 -5.43 13.30
C LYS A 71 -4.06 -6.10 13.51
N ARG A 72 -3.46 -6.64 12.45
CA ARG A 72 -2.09 -7.17 12.49
C ARG A 72 -1.10 -6.05 12.81
N TYR A 73 -1.11 -4.96 12.05
CA TYR A 73 -0.20 -3.84 12.28
C TYR A 73 -0.38 -3.20 13.66
N GLU A 74 -1.61 -3.06 14.16
CA GLU A 74 -1.90 -2.54 15.50
C GLU A 74 -1.27 -3.42 16.59
N ARG A 75 -1.33 -4.75 16.43
CA ARG A 75 -0.65 -5.68 17.33
C ARG A 75 0.86 -5.55 17.26
N GLU A 76 1.43 -5.55 16.06
CA GLU A 76 2.88 -5.45 15.88
C GLU A 76 3.42 -4.08 16.34
N ILE A 77 2.73 -2.97 16.04
CA ILE A 77 3.16 -1.62 16.41
C ILE A 77 3.01 -1.37 17.91
N SER A 78 2.01 -1.98 18.55
CA SER A 78 1.86 -1.95 19.99
C SER A 78 3.05 -2.64 20.67
N ALA A 79 3.41 -3.84 20.21
CA ALA A 79 4.60 -4.54 20.70
C ALA A 79 5.90 -3.75 20.45
N TYR A 80 6.04 -3.15 19.26
CA TYR A 80 7.20 -2.30 18.93
C TYR A 80 7.30 -1.03 19.78
N LYS A 81 6.17 -0.35 20.04
CA LYS A 81 6.15 0.87 20.86
C LYS A 81 6.31 0.59 22.35
N GLY A 82 5.80 -0.54 22.83
CA GLY A 82 5.93 -0.96 24.23
C GLY A 82 7.32 -1.48 24.61
N GLY A 83 8.15 -1.85 23.61
CA GLY A 83 9.53 -2.28 23.80
C GLY A 83 10.57 -1.18 23.58
N LYS A 84 10.17 0.09 23.51
CA LYS A 84 11.06 1.25 23.37
C LYS A 84 11.31 1.95 24.69
#